data_AF-A0A9D4LF29-F1
#
_entry.id   AF-A0A9D4LF29-F1
#
_cell.length_a   1.000
_cell.length_b   1.000
_cell.length_c   1.000
_cell.angle_alpha   90.00
_cell.angle_beta   90.00
_cell.angle_gamma   90.00
#
_symmetry.space_group_name_H-M   'P 1'
#
loop_
_entity.id
_entity.type
_entity.pdbx_description
1 polymer ?
#
loop_
_entity_poly.entity_id
_entity_poly.type
_entity_poly.pdbx_seq_one_letter_code
_entity_poly.pdbx_strand_id
1 'polypeptide(L)'
;MWRKYKQPDQYELFKNARNKYTFELNAEKQRSLSQKVIDFHGDSKKLYKFVSELTGKNTDNPMPEGESDTAIAENFADHFLDKINKIRDALAIFEKFTPDHKEVPCFGMFEELTQDEVKKIINHLQTKSCELDALPRVLKSFFKRVTTVRDKIG
;
A
#
# COMPACT_ATOMS: atom_id res chain seq x y z
N MET A 1 -20.61 -41.48 -17.02
CA MET A 1 -19.94 -40.16 -16.92
C MET A 1 -20.81 -39.23 -16.12
N TRP A 2 -20.28 -38.64 -15.04
CA TRP A 2 -21.06 -37.73 -14.17
C TRP A 2 -21.79 -36.63 -14.95
N ARG A 3 -21.12 -36.03 -15.94
CA ARG A 3 -21.70 -34.98 -16.80
C ARG A 3 -23.03 -35.37 -17.48
N LYS A 4 -23.35 -36.67 -17.56
CA LYS A 4 -24.57 -37.20 -18.18
C LYS A 4 -25.63 -37.69 -17.19
N TYR A 5 -25.24 -38.24 -16.04
CA TYR A 5 -26.18 -38.94 -15.14
C TYR A 5 -26.26 -38.40 -13.71
N LYS A 6 -25.43 -37.39 -13.34
CA LYS A 6 -25.50 -36.67 -12.04
C LYS A 6 -25.51 -37.54 -10.76
N GLN A 7 -25.04 -38.78 -10.85
CA GLN A 7 -24.98 -39.69 -9.69
C GLN A 7 -23.86 -39.27 -8.72
N PRO A 8 -24.09 -39.30 -7.39
CA PRO A 8 -23.10 -38.91 -6.37
C PRO A 8 -21.78 -39.69 -6.46
N ASP A 9 -21.82 -41.01 -6.66
CA ASP A 9 -20.61 -41.84 -6.76
C ASP A 9 -19.77 -41.50 -8.01
N GLN A 10 -20.45 -41.13 -9.10
CA GLN A 10 -19.79 -40.69 -10.34
C GLN A 10 -19.16 -39.31 -10.19
N TYR A 11 -19.71 -38.45 -9.31
CA TYR A 11 -19.10 -37.18 -8.95
C TYR A 11 -17.77 -37.41 -8.26
N GLU A 12 -17.75 -38.14 -7.15
CA GLU A 12 -16.52 -38.31 -6.39
C GLU A 12 -15.41 -38.96 -7.24
N LEU A 13 -15.74 -39.91 -8.11
CA LEU A 13 -14.77 -40.46 -9.07
C LEU A 13 -14.20 -39.39 -10.02
N PHE A 14 -15.05 -38.54 -10.61
CA PHE A 14 -14.59 -37.45 -11.47
C PHE A 14 -13.75 -36.42 -10.72
N LYS A 15 -14.17 -36.04 -9.51
CA LYS A 15 -13.48 -35.06 -8.66
C LYS A 15 -12.09 -35.57 -8.29
N ASN A 16 -11.98 -36.84 -7.91
CA ASN A 16 -10.70 -37.49 -7.62
C ASN A 16 -9.80 -37.53 -8.85
N ALA A 17 -10.33 -37.92 -10.02
CA ALA A 17 -9.57 -37.94 -11.27
C ALA A 17 -9.08 -36.54 -11.67
N ARG A 18 -9.94 -35.52 -11.58
CA ARG A 18 -9.59 -34.13 -11.85
C ARG A 18 -8.53 -33.63 -10.88
N ASN A 19 -8.72 -33.85 -9.58
CA ASN A 19 -7.78 -33.39 -8.55
C ASN A 19 -6.41 -34.06 -8.73
N LYS A 20 -6.39 -35.37 -9.04
CA LYS A 20 -5.15 -36.10 -9.34
C LYS A 20 -4.44 -35.50 -10.56
N TYR A 21 -5.16 -35.30 -11.66
CA TYR A 21 -4.60 -34.67 -12.85
C TYR A 21 -4.06 -33.27 -12.57
N THR A 22 -4.84 -32.42 -11.89
CA THR A 22 -4.41 -31.06 -11.54
C THR A 22 -3.16 -31.07 -10.64
N PHE A 23 -3.10 -32.01 -9.68
CA PHE A 23 -1.92 -32.20 -8.84
C PHE A 23 -0.69 -32.58 -9.66
N GLU A 24 -0.79 -33.62 -10.50
CA GLU A 24 0.31 -34.08 -11.35
C GLU A 24 0.78 -32.99 -12.32
N LEU A 25 -0.16 -32.27 -12.95
CA LEU A 25 0.15 -31.16 -13.84
C LEU A 25 0.90 -30.04 -13.13
N ASN A 26 0.46 -29.66 -11.93
CA ASN A 26 1.11 -28.60 -11.16
C ASN A 26 2.50 -29.02 -10.69
N ALA A 27 2.65 -30.27 -10.26
CA ALA A 27 3.95 -30.83 -9.87
C ALA A 27 4.94 -30.81 -11.05
N GLU A 28 4.49 -31.20 -12.25
CA GLU A 28 5.36 -31.21 -13.44
C GLU A 28 5.70 -29.79 -13.90
N LYS A 29 4.75 -28.84 -13.85
CA LYS A 29 5.02 -27.42 -14.11
C LYS A 29 6.08 -26.87 -13.16
N GLN A 30 5.93 -27.14 -11.86
CA GLN A 30 6.90 -26.71 -10.86
C GLN A 30 8.28 -27.31 -11.11
N ARG A 31 8.34 -28.62 -11.41
CA ARG A 31 9.58 -29.32 -11.73
C ARG A 31 10.27 -28.71 -12.94
N SER A 32 9.54 -28.51 -14.04
CA SER A 32 10.06 -27.94 -15.28
C SER A 32 10.60 -26.51 -15.09
N LEU A 33 9.86 -25.65 -14.39
CA LEU A 33 10.32 -24.29 -14.10
C LEU A 33 11.56 -24.29 -13.19
N SER A 34 11.59 -25.14 -12.17
CA SER A 34 12.73 -25.27 -11.26
C SER A 34 13.98 -25.74 -12.01
N GLN A 35 13.82 -26.70 -12.94
CA GLN A 35 14.93 -27.18 -13.77
C GLN A 35 15.51 -26.06 -14.63
N LYS A 36 14.66 -25.23 -15.27
CA LYS A 36 15.13 -24.08 -16.05
C LYS A 36 15.94 -23.08 -15.22
N VAL A 37 15.57 -22.85 -13.96
CA VAL A 37 16.33 -21.98 -13.05
C VAL A 37 17.73 -22.56 -12.78
N ILE A 38 17.82 -23.88 -12.59
CA ILE A 38 19.11 -24.58 -12.42
C ILE A 38 19.92 -24.53 -13.71
N ASP A 39 19.30 -24.76 -14.87
CA ASP A 39 19.97 -24.76 -16.18
C ASP A 39 20.53 -23.37 -16.54
N PHE A 40 19.91 -22.30 -16.05
CA PHE A 40 20.38 -20.92 -16.23
C PHE A 40 21.30 -20.42 -15.11
N HIS A 41 21.69 -21.29 -14.17
CA HIS A 41 22.61 -20.94 -13.11
C HIS A 41 23.95 -20.42 -13.69
N GLY A 42 24.39 -19.25 -13.23
CA GLY A 42 25.60 -18.59 -13.71
C GLY A 42 25.41 -17.71 -14.96
N ASP A 43 24.24 -17.74 -15.61
CA ASP A 43 23.90 -16.86 -16.75
C ASP A 43 22.73 -15.94 -16.36
N SER A 44 23.08 -14.83 -15.72
CA SER A 44 22.11 -13.84 -15.22
C SER A 44 21.22 -13.25 -16.31
N LYS A 45 21.71 -13.15 -17.56
CA LYS A 45 20.94 -12.66 -18.70
C LYS A 45 19.83 -13.64 -19.07
N LYS A 46 20.13 -14.93 -19.15
CA LYS A 46 19.12 -15.97 -19.42
C LYS A 46 18.09 -16.05 -18.31
N LEU A 47 18.53 -15.98 -17.04
CA LEU A 47 17.63 -16.01 -15.89
C LEU A 47 16.68 -14.80 -15.90
N TYR A 48 17.20 -13.59 -16.15
CA TYR A 48 16.38 -12.39 -16.21
C TYR A 48 15.38 -12.43 -17.37
N LYS A 49 15.80 -12.88 -18.57
CA LYS A 49 14.92 -13.05 -19.73
C LYS A 49 13.80 -14.04 -19.43
N PHE A 50 14.14 -15.19 -18.86
CA PHE A 50 13.17 -16.22 -18.47
C PHE A 50 12.14 -15.70 -17.45
N VAL A 51 12.57 -14.97 -16.42
CA VAL A 51 11.66 -14.36 -15.44
C VAL A 51 10.77 -13.30 -16.10
N SER A 52 11.31 -12.53 -17.04
CA SER A 52 10.57 -11.49 -17.76
C SER A 52 9.48 -12.08 -18.66
N GLU A 53 9.78 -13.19 -19.34
CA GLU A 53 8.81 -13.99 -20.11
C GLU A 53 7.72 -14.58 -19.21
N LEU A 54 8.09 -15.11 -18.03
CA LEU A 54 7.14 -15.70 -17.08
C LEU A 54 6.19 -14.66 -16.46
N THR A 55 6.68 -13.44 -16.24
CA THR A 55 5.93 -12.37 -15.57
C THR A 55 5.21 -11.43 -16.55
N GLY A 56 5.27 -11.69 -17.86
CA GLY A 56 4.59 -10.88 -18.86
C GLY A 56 5.13 -9.45 -18.96
N LYS A 57 6.38 -9.19 -18.52
CA LYS A 57 7.03 -7.87 -18.60
C LYS A 57 7.58 -7.54 -19.99
N ASN A 58 7.38 -8.40 -20.98
CA ASN A 58 7.48 -8.02 -22.38
C ASN A 58 6.24 -7.20 -22.77
N THR A 59 6.01 -6.10 -22.08
CA THR A 59 5.45 -4.96 -22.78
C THR A 59 6.60 -4.46 -23.61
N ASP A 60 6.62 -4.83 -24.89
CA ASP A 60 7.13 -3.87 -25.86
C ASP A 60 6.49 -2.55 -25.44
N ASN A 61 7.31 -1.57 -25.12
CA ASN A 61 6.86 -0.20 -25.01
C ASN A 61 7.08 0.34 -26.41
N PRO A 62 6.24 -0.03 -27.41
CA PRO A 62 6.46 0.44 -28.75
C PRO A 62 6.39 1.95 -28.66
N MET A 63 7.49 2.57 -29.05
CA MET A 63 7.44 3.97 -29.41
C MET A 63 6.32 4.11 -30.46
N PRO A 64 5.54 5.20 -30.46
CA PRO A 64 4.48 5.40 -31.45
C PRO A 64 5.01 5.10 -32.85
N GLU A 65 4.50 4.05 -33.49
CA GLU A 65 4.97 3.63 -34.81
C GLU A 65 4.57 4.71 -35.83
N GLY A 66 5.56 5.28 -36.54
CA GLY A 66 5.32 6.23 -37.63
C GLY A 66 5.46 7.72 -37.25
N GLU A 67 5.77 8.07 -36.01
CA GLU A 67 6.13 9.45 -35.63
C GLU A 67 7.65 9.66 -35.70
N SER A 68 8.09 10.82 -36.20
CA SER A 68 9.50 11.21 -36.09
C SER A 68 9.85 11.53 -34.64
N ASP A 69 11.11 11.35 -34.25
CA ASP A 69 11.60 11.71 -32.91
C ASP A 69 11.26 13.16 -32.54
N THR A 70 11.24 14.06 -33.52
CA THR A 70 10.82 15.46 -33.34
C THR A 70 9.34 15.58 -33.01
N ALA A 71 8.47 14.86 -33.72
CA ALA A 71 7.03 14.88 -33.48
C ALA A 71 6.68 14.32 -32.09
N ILE A 72 7.37 13.26 -31.66
CA ILE A 72 7.21 12.71 -30.31
C ILE A 72 7.63 13.73 -29.24
N ALA A 73 8.76 14.44 -29.46
CA ALA A 73 9.24 15.46 -28.53
C ALA A 73 8.30 16.67 -28.45
N GLU A 74 7.76 17.11 -29.59
CA GLU A 74 6.77 18.18 -29.68
C GLU A 74 5.46 17.78 -28.99
N ASN A 75 4.92 16.60 -29.30
CA ASN A 75 3.71 16.05 -28.65
C ASN A 75 3.88 15.92 -27.14
N PHE A 76 5.06 15.49 -26.68
CA PHE A 76 5.40 15.43 -25.26
C PHE A 76 5.38 16.84 -24.65
N ALA A 77 6.06 17.81 -25.27
CA ALA A 77 6.10 19.19 -24.78
C ALA A 77 4.69 19.79 -24.69
N ASP A 78 3.89 19.64 -25.75
CA ASP A 78 2.52 20.16 -25.83
C ASP A 78 1.62 19.57 -24.74
N HIS A 79 1.70 18.26 -24.50
CA HIS A 79 0.94 17.60 -23.43
C HIS A 79 1.25 18.19 -22.05
N PHE A 80 2.52 18.43 -21.74
CA PHE A 80 2.89 19.00 -20.43
C PHE A 80 2.55 20.50 -20.34
N LEU A 81 2.70 21.26 -21.42
CA LEU A 81 2.31 22.66 -21.47
C LEU A 81 0.80 22.84 -21.26
N ASP A 82 -0.02 22.05 -21.96
CA ASP A 82 -1.48 22.03 -21.79
C ASP A 82 -1.87 21.66 -20.37
N LYS A 83 -1.23 20.63 -19.78
CA LYS A 83 -1.48 20.24 -18.39
C LYS A 83 -1.13 21.36 -17.40
N ILE A 84 -0.01 22.05 -17.60
CA ILE A 84 0.38 23.18 -16.75
C ILE A 84 -0.65 24.31 -16.85
N ASN A 85 -1.10 24.64 -18.06
CA ASN A 85 -2.09 25.68 -18.29
C ASN A 85 -3.42 25.33 -17.62
N LYS A 86 -3.92 24.10 -17.79
CA LYS A 86 -5.13 23.62 -17.11
C LYS A 86 -5.04 23.74 -15.58
N ILE A 87 -3.89 23.41 -15.00
CA ILE A 87 -3.67 23.56 -13.56
C ILE A 87 -3.70 25.04 -13.15
N ARG A 88 -3.03 25.92 -13.90
CA ARG A 88 -3.02 27.36 -13.63
C ARG A 88 -4.42 27.96 -13.72
N ASP A 89 -5.18 27.60 -14.74
CA ASP A 89 -6.55 28.06 -14.94
C ASP A 89 -7.46 27.57 -13.81
N ALA A 90 -7.33 26.30 -13.41
CA ALA A 90 -8.06 25.76 -12.27
C ALA A 90 -7.72 26.51 -10.98
N LEU A 91 -6.43 26.84 -10.75
CA LEU A 91 -5.97 27.59 -9.59
C LEU A 91 -6.40 29.05 -9.61
N ALA A 92 -6.53 29.67 -10.79
CA ALA A 92 -7.00 31.05 -10.93
C ALA A 92 -8.47 31.23 -10.52
N ILE A 93 -9.28 30.16 -10.61
CA ILE A 93 -10.69 30.15 -10.18
C ILE A 93 -10.82 30.08 -8.65
N PHE A 94 -9.81 29.58 -7.94
CA PHE A 94 -9.81 29.68 -6.49
C PHE A 94 -9.60 31.14 -6.10
N GLU A 95 -10.68 31.78 -5.64
CA GLU A 95 -10.58 33.03 -4.89
C GLU A 95 -9.46 32.88 -3.86
N LYS A 96 -8.62 33.92 -3.72
CA LYS A 96 -7.59 33.97 -2.69
C LYS A 96 -8.26 33.52 -1.39
N PHE A 97 -7.86 32.35 -0.88
CA PHE A 97 -8.25 31.91 0.44
C PHE A 97 -7.71 32.97 1.40
N THR A 98 -8.56 33.92 1.73
CA THR A 98 -8.38 34.80 2.86
C THR A 98 -8.91 33.96 4.00
N PRO A 99 -8.04 33.34 4.84
CA PRO A 99 -8.53 32.76 6.06
C PRO A 99 -9.33 33.85 6.76
N ASP A 100 -10.59 33.55 7.04
CA ASP A 100 -11.45 34.39 7.86
C ASP A 100 -10.59 34.84 9.05
N HIS A 101 -10.35 36.15 9.18
CA HIS A 101 -9.50 36.72 10.22
C HIS A 101 -10.22 36.53 11.56
N LYS A 102 -10.24 35.29 12.04
CA LYS A 102 -10.66 34.96 13.39
C LYS A 102 -9.59 35.54 14.29
N GLU A 103 -9.99 36.48 15.14
CA GLU A 103 -9.14 37.01 16.19
C GLU A 103 -8.50 35.83 16.93
N VAL A 104 -7.17 35.75 16.86
CA VAL A 104 -6.43 34.72 17.57
C VAL A 104 -6.53 35.06 19.06
N PRO A 105 -7.06 34.17 19.91
CA PRO A 105 -7.15 34.43 21.34
C PRO A 105 -5.76 34.78 21.90
N CYS A 106 -5.68 35.83 22.71
CA CYS A 106 -4.45 36.20 23.39
C CYS A 106 -4.07 35.09 24.38
N PHE A 107 -2.90 34.47 24.19
CA PHE A 107 -2.33 33.46 25.10
C PHE A 107 -1.76 34.08 26.40
N GLY A 108 -2.48 35.03 26.99
CA GLY A 108 -2.01 35.82 28.13
C GLY A 108 -2.42 35.27 29.50
N MET A 109 -3.39 34.35 29.55
CA MET A 109 -3.94 33.83 30.81
C MET A 109 -4.18 32.33 30.69
N PHE A 110 -3.34 31.56 31.36
CA PHE A 110 -3.54 30.13 31.57
C PHE A 110 -3.85 29.92 33.04
N GLU A 111 -4.84 29.09 33.33
CA GLU A 111 -5.11 28.63 34.69
C GLU A 111 -4.17 27.48 35.04
N GLU A 112 -3.64 27.49 36.25
CA GLU A 112 -2.86 26.37 36.75
C GLU A 112 -3.79 25.16 36.95
N LEU A 113 -3.39 24.02 36.39
CA LEU A 113 -4.12 22.77 36.57
C LEU A 113 -3.77 22.14 37.91
N THR A 114 -4.78 21.71 38.65
CA THR A 114 -4.59 20.87 39.83
C THR A 114 -4.12 19.46 39.44
N GLN A 115 -3.47 18.76 40.37
CA GLN A 115 -3.01 17.39 40.11
C GLN A 115 -4.14 16.43 39.71
N ASP A 116 -5.35 16.63 40.25
CA ASP A 116 -6.48 15.76 39.94
C ASP A 116 -7.07 16.05 38.55
N GLU A 117 -7.03 17.30 38.09
CA GLU A 117 -7.36 17.66 36.72
C GLU A 117 -6.35 17.07 35.73
N VAL A 118 -5.06 17.16 36.04
CA VAL A 118 -4.00 16.52 35.24
C VAL A 118 -4.22 15.01 35.14
N LYS A 119 -4.52 14.33 36.26
CA LYS A 119 -4.85 12.90 36.26
C LYS A 119 -6.08 12.58 35.41
N LYS A 120 -7.15 13.39 35.53
CA LYS A 120 -8.37 13.22 34.74
C LYS A 120 -8.09 13.33 33.25
N ILE A 121 -7.35 14.37 32.82
CA ILE A 121 -6.96 14.59 31.42
C ILE A 121 -6.18 13.37 30.90
N ILE A 122 -5.15 12.94 31.64
CA ILE A 122 -4.30 11.81 31.23
C ILE A 122 -5.10 10.52 31.08
N ASN A 123 -6.05 10.25 31.99
CA ASN A 123 -6.88 9.04 31.93
C ASN A 123 -7.80 9.03 30.70
N HIS A 124 -8.28 10.21 30.27
CA HIS A 124 -9.18 10.35 29.12
C HIS A 124 -8.48 10.47 27.77
N LEU A 125 -7.15 10.65 27.73
CA LEU A 125 -6.39 10.68 26.47
C LEU A 125 -6.64 9.42 25.63
N GLN A 126 -6.99 9.53 24.35
CA GLN A 126 -7.11 8.35 23.52
C GLN A 126 -5.71 7.74 23.28
N THR A 127 -5.57 6.43 23.41
CA THR A 127 -4.30 5.71 23.16
C THR A 127 -3.99 5.55 21.67
N LYS A 128 -4.68 6.30 20.81
CA LYS A 128 -4.43 6.31 19.38
C LYS A 128 -3.16 7.13 19.16
N SER A 129 -2.09 6.46 18.75
CA SER A 129 -0.88 7.13 18.30
C SER A 129 -0.99 7.42 16.82
N CYS A 130 -0.81 8.67 16.43
CA CYS A 130 -0.33 8.98 15.10
C CYS A 130 1.18 8.70 15.07
N GLU A 131 1.75 8.30 13.92
CA GLU A 131 3.21 8.15 13.78
C GLU A 131 3.97 9.45 14.11
N LEU A 132 3.30 10.60 14.00
CA LEU A 132 3.83 11.92 14.29
C LEU A 132 3.53 12.42 15.71
N ASP A 133 2.71 11.72 16.50
CA ASP A 133 2.43 12.11 17.90
C ASP A 133 2.28 10.90 18.83
N ALA A 134 3.40 10.54 19.46
CA ALA A 134 3.47 9.49 20.47
C ALA A 134 3.13 9.98 21.90
N LEU A 135 2.94 11.29 22.11
CA LEU A 135 2.78 11.87 23.45
C LEU A 135 1.61 11.26 24.25
N PRO A 136 0.41 11.05 23.67
CA PRO A 136 -0.71 10.46 24.42
C PRO A 136 -0.40 9.06 24.96
N ARG A 137 0.36 8.26 24.21
CA ARG A 137 0.77 6.90 24.59
C ARG A 137 1.86 6.92 25.67
N VAL A 138 2.86 7.79 25.53
CA VAL A 138 3.99 7.92 26.47
C VAL A 138 3.48 8.38 27.84
N LEU A 139 2.67 9.44 27.87
CA LEU A 139 2.13 10.00 29.12
C LEU A 139 1.29 8.98 29.89
N LYS A 140 0.38 8.27 29.21
CA LYS A 140 -0.42 7.21 29.85
C LYS A 140 0.44 6.10 30.45
N SER A 141 1.49 5.67 29.72
CA SER A 141 2.38 4.60 30.19
C SER A 141 3.24 5.02 31.38
N PHE A 142 3.74 6.25 31.39
CA PHE A 142 4.57 6.80 32.46
C PHE A 142 3.77 6.90 33.77
N PHE A 143 2.59 7.52 33.72
CA PHE A 143 1.76 7.69 34.92
C PHE A 143 1.31 6.37 35.52
N LYS A 144 0.94 5.38 34.69
CA LYS A 144 0.61 4.03 35.18
C LYS A 144 1.76 3.37 35.92
N ARG A 145 3.01 3.55 35.44
CA ARG A 145 4.20 2.99 36.10
C ARG A 145 4.48 3.69 37.44
N VAL A 146 4.39 5.01 37.48
CA VAL A 146 4.68 5.79 38.69
C VAL A 146 3.68 5.51 39.81
N THR A 147 2.37 5.39 39.50
CA THR A 147 1.36 5.05 40.52
C THR A 147 1.55 3.62 41.05
N THR A 148 1.81 2.65 40.17
CA THR A 148 2.00 1.24 40.56
C THR A 148 3.22 1.02 41.46
N VAL A 149 4.29 1.80 41.29
CA VAL A 149 5.49 1.71 42.15
C VAL A 149 5.23 2.30 43.53
N ARG A 150 4.42 3.36 43.61
CA ARG A 150 4.08 4.01 44.88
C ARG A 150 3.22 3.12 45.78
N ASP A 151 2.29 2.36 45.19
CA ASP A 151 1.41 1.43 45.92
C ASP A 151 2.11 0.14 46.39
N LYS A 152 3.37 -0.10 45.98
CA LYS A 152 4.17 -1.26 46.39
C LYS A 152 5.23 -0.94 47.46
N ILE A 153 5.42 0.35 47.77
CA ILE A 153 6.46 0.83 48.69
C ILE A 153 5.84 1.49 49.95
N GLY A 154 4.51 1.63 49.99
CA GLY A 154 3.73 1.89 51.21
C GLY A 154 3.06 0.63 51.71
#